data_AF-K2JYA2-F1
#
_entry.id   AF-K2JYA2-F1
#
_cell.length_a   1.000
_cell.length_b   1.000
_cell.length_c   1.000
_cell.angle_alpha   90.00
_cell.angle_beta   90.00
_cell.angle_gamma   90.00
#
_symmetry.space_group_name_H-M   'P 1'
#
loop_
_entity.id
_entity.type
_entity.pdbx_description
1 polymer ?
#
loop_
_entity_poly.entity_id
_entity_poly.type
_entity_poly.pdbx_seq_one_letter_code
_entity_poly.pdbx_strand_id
1 'polypeptide(L)'
;MPTTDSPEALVLDLVEWVALAPRPYGEAIEAWRTSCPRLTVWEDAADQGLVRRIKSDTGENLLVATEQGLLLLKAKRGGWPER
;
A
#
# COMPACT_ATOMS: atom_id res chain seq x y z
N MET A 1 18.53 -12.31 12.99
CA MET A 1 18.00 -12.01 11.64
C MET A 1 16.99 -10.89 11.83
N PRO A 2 17.05 -9.75 11.11
CA PRO A 2 16.07 -8.69 11.33
C PRO A 2 14.72 -9.16 10.75
N THR A 3 13.77 -9.40 11.63
CA THR A 3 12.41 -9.82 11.29
C THR A 3 11.68 -8.59 10.72
N THR A 4 11.42 -8.58 9.42
CA THR A 4 10.63 -7.54 8.72
C THR A 4 9.13 -7.62 9.09
N ASP A 5 8.82 -7.68 10.38
CA ASP A 5 7.45 -7.77 10.91
C ASP A 5 7.00 -6.47 11.58
N SER A 6 7.76 -5.38 11.41
CA SER A 6 7.31 -4.07 11.90
C SER A 6 6.13 -3.59 11.05
N PRO A 7 5.03 -3.12 11.67
CA PRO A 7 3.85 -2.64 10.95
C PRO A 7 4.20 -1.54 9.94
N GLU A 8 5.15 -0.67 10.28
CA GLU A 8 5.68 0.37 9.39
C GLU A 8 6.32 -0.18 8.11
N ALA A 9 7.06 -1.29 8.19
CA ALA A 9 7.68 -1.90 7.02
C ALA A 9 6.62 -2.48 6.08
N LEU A 10 5.61 -3.16 6.64
CA LEU A 10 4.48 -3.69 5.88
C LEU A 10 3.63 -2.58 5.24
N VAL A 11 3.47 -1.43 5.91
CA VAL A 11 2.80 -0.25 5.34
C VAL A 11 3.56 0.23 4.11
N LEU A 12 4.89 0.30 4.18
CA LEU A 12 5.72 0.70 3.04
C LEU A 12 5.66 -0.32 1.90
N ASP A 13 5.69 -1.64 2.19
CA ASP A 13 5.51 -2.68 1.17
C ASP A 13 4.13 -2.61 0.50
N LEU A 14 3.06 -2.30 1.24
CA LEU A 14 1.72 -2.08 0.67
C LEU A 14 1.71 -0.87 -0.26
N VAL A 15 2.27 0.25 0.18
CA VAL A 15 2.35 1.49 -0.62
C VAL A 15 3.16 1.27 -1.89
N GLU A 16 4.31 0.58 -1.80
CA GLU A 16 5.16 0.22 -2.95
C GLU A 16 4.41 -0.68 -3.93
N TRP A 17 3.72 -1.70 -3.43
CA TRP A 17 2.94 -2.64 -4.23
C TRP A 17 1.80 -1.96 -4.99
N VAL A 18 1.12 -1.01 -4.36
CA VAL A 18 0.04 -0.21 -4.98
C VAL A 18 0.61 0.86 -5.92
N ALA A 19 1.77 1.44 -5.60
CA ALA A 19 2.46 2.41 -6.44
C ALA A 19 2.91 1.81 -7.77
N LEU A 20 3.31 0.53 -7.76
CA LEU A 20 3.69 -0.22 -8.95
C LEU A 20 2.54 -0.39 -9.94
N ALA A 21 1.37 -0.77 -9.42
CA ALA A 21 0.18 -0.93 -10.23
C ALA A 21 -1.06 -0.56 -9.41
N PRO A 22 -1.87 0.42 -9.85
CA PRO A 22 -3.16 0.69 -9.24
C PRO A 22 -4.04 -0.55 -9.42
N ARG A 23 -4.53 -1.10 -8.30
CA ARG A 23 -5.26 -2.38 -8.30
C ARG A 23 -6.67 -2.23 -7.78
N PRO A 24 -7.62 -3.07 -8.22
CA PRO A 24 -8.94 -3.13 -7.61
C PRO A 24 -8.84 -3.38 -6.11
N TYR A 25 -9.63 -2.66 -5.32
CA TYR A 25 -9.72 -2.82 -3.88
C TYR A 25 -10.03 -4.26 -3.49
N GLY A 26 -10.87 -4.95 -4.27
CA GLY A 26 -11.16 -6.37 -4.06
C GLY A 26 -9.90 -7.24 -4.16
N GLU A 27 -9.14 -7.09 -5.25
CA GLU A 27 -7.89 -7.82 -5.48
C GLU A 27 -6.81 -7.44 -4.46
N ALA A 28 -6.71 -6.14 -4.12
CA ALA A 28 -5.77 -5.63 -3.12
C ALA A 28 -6.06 -6.22 -1.74
N ILE A 29 -7.33 -6.25 -1.34
CA ILE A 29 -7.73 -6.91 -0.10
C ILE A 29 -7.43 -8.40 -0.21
N GLU A 30 -7.83 -9.11 -1.26
CA GLU A 30 -7.56 -10.55 -1.38
C GLU A 30 -6.06 -10.92 -1.34
N ALA A 31 -5.21 -10.16 -2.03
CA ALA A 31 -3.76 -10.35 -2.03
C ALA A 31 -3.14 -10.15 -0.64
N TRP A 32 -3.65 -9.18 0.13
CA TRP A 32 -3.15 -8.86 1.48
C TRP A 32 -3.92 -9.54 2.62
N ARG A 33 -5.07 -10.19 2.34
CA ARG A 33 -5.99 -10.87 3.28
C ARG A 33 -5.41 -12.15 3.86
N THR A 34 -4.40 -12.73 3.21
CA THR A 34 -3.83 -14.04 3.56
C THR A 34 -2.77 -14.03 4.66
N SER A 35 -2.54 -12.91 5.35
CA SER A 35 -1.91 -13.01 6.67
C SER A 35 -2.68 -12.18 7.69
N CYS A 36 -3.33 -12.89 8.60
CA CYS A 36 -3.83 -12.32 9.85
C CYS A 36 -2.70 -11.61 10.62
N PRO A 37 -2.98 -10.56 11.42
CA PRO A 37 -4.13 -9.67 11.45
C PRO A 37 -3.75 -8.36 10.74
N ARG A 38 -3.78 -8.32 9.40
CA ARG A 38 -3.26 -7.20 8.59
C ARG A 38 -4.16 -5.97 8.44
N LEU A 39 -5.28 -5.92 9.16
CA LEU A 39 -6.13 -4.73 9.11
C LEU A 39 -5.37 -3.47 9.56
N THR A 40 -4.49 -3.60 10.55
CA THR A 40 -3.66 -2.48 11.04
C THR A 40 -2.80 -1.87 9.94
N VAL A 41 -2.12 -2.66 9.10
CA VAL A 41 -1.28 -2.11 8.02
C VAL A 41 -2.09 -1.29 7.02
N TRP A 42 -3.28 -1.77 6.67
CA TRP A 42 -4.17 -1.08 5.75
C TRP A 42 -4.79 0.17 6.38
N GLU A 43 -5.19 0.07 7.64
CA GLU A 43 -5.73 1.18 8.42
C GLU A 43 -4.67 2.25 8.66
N ASP A 44 -3.45 1.89 9.07
CA ASP A 44 -2.31 2.78 9.23
C ASP A 44 -1.96 3.47 7.90
N ALA A 45 -1.91 2.74 6.78
CA ALA A 45 -1.64 3.34 5.48
C ALA A 45 -2.73 4.33 5.06
N ALA A 46 -4.00 4.03 5.37
CA ALA A 46 -5.12 4.90 5.07
C ALA A 46 -5.20 6.11 6.02
N ASP A 47 -4.93 5.91 7.31
CA ASP A 47 -4.93 6.94 8.36
C ASP A 47 -3.78 7.93 8.15
N GLN A 48 -2.59 7.42 7.82
CA GLN A 48 -1.44 8.22 7.40
C GLN A 48 -1.61 8.84 6.00
N GLY A 49 -2.72 8.58 5.30
CA GLY A 49 -3.00 9.15 3.98
C GLY A 49 -2.03 8.72 2.89
N LEU A 50 -1.37 7.57 3.04
CA LEU A 50 -0.40 7.01 2.09
C LEU A 50 -1.06 6.28 0.92
N VAL A 51 -2.28 5.78 1.14
CA VAL A 51 -3.12 5.13 0.11
C VAL A 51 -4.50 5.79 0.05
N ARG A 52 -5.11 5.78 -1.13
CA ARG A 52 -6.45 6.31 -1.36
C ARG A 52 -7.24 5.36 -2.25
N ARG A 53 -8.55 5.27 -1.99
CA ARG A 53 -9.50 4.60 -2.88
C ARG A 53 -10.05 5.62 -3.88
N ILE A 54 -9.89 5.35 -5.17
CA ILE A 54 -10.47 6.13 -6.26
C ILE A 54 -11.45 5.26 -7.05
N LYS A 55 -12.42 5.88 -7.72
CA LYS A 55 -13.24 5.15 -8.69
C LYS A 55 -12.54 5.20 -10.05
N SER A 56 -12.38 4.04 -10.68
CA SER A 56 -11.98 3.96 -12.08
C SER A 56 -13.12 4.43 -13.00
N ASP A 57 -12.79 4.65 -14.26
CA ASP A 57 -13.77 4.90 -15.33
C ASP A 57 -14.77 3.74 -15.51
N THR A 58 -14.38 2.52 -15.09
CA THR A 58 -15.24 1.33 -15.09
C THR A 58 -16.19 1.28 -13.88
N GLY A 59 -16.07 2.21 -12.93
CA GLY A 59 -16.88 2.25 -11.70
C GLY A 59 -16.35 1.37 -10.57
N GLU A 60 -15.18 0.76 -10.75
CA GLU A 60 -14.53 -0.08 -9.74
C GLU A 60 -13.74 0.77 -8.76
N ASN A 61 -13.70 0.34 -7.49
CA ASN A 61 -12.85 1.00 -6.51
C ASN A 61 -11.43 0.51 -6.72
N LEU A 62 -10.54 1.38 -7.20
CA LEU A 62 -9.11 1.14 -7.28
C LEU A 62 -8.43 1.69 -6.02
N LEU A 63 -7.46 0.95 -5.53
CA LEU A 63 -6.51 1.42 -4.56
C LEU A 63 -5.32 2.03 -5.28
N VAL A 64 -4.96 3.25 -4.89
CA VAL A 64 -3.82 3.98 -5.44
C VAL A 64 -2.96 4.55 -4.31
N ALA A 65 -1.65 4.59 -4.53
CA ALA A 65 -0.72 5.26 -3.63
C ALA A 65 -0.90 6.78 -3.80
N THR A 66 -0.92 7.51 -2.69
CA THR A 66 -0.95 8.97 -2.73
C THR A 66 0.46 9.51 -2.92
N GLU A 67 0.56 10.79 -3.28
CA GLU A 67 1.85 11.48 -3.34
C GLU A 67 2.60 11.42 -2.00
N GLN A 68 1.88 11.50 -0.87
CA GLN A 68 2.46 11.35 0.46
C GLN A 68 3.02 9.95 0.70
N GLY A 69 2.33 8.91 0.23
CA GLY A 69 2.81 7.53 0.23
C GLY A 69 4.14 7.38 -0.51
N LEU A 70 4.20 7.95 -1.72
CA LEU A 70 5.40 7.90 -2.57
C LEU A 70 6.58 8.67 -1.96
N LEU A 71 6.32 9.85 -1.37
CA LEU A 71 7.34 10.64 -0.69
C LEU A 71 7.91 9.90 0.52
N LEU A 72 7.04 9.28 1.33
CA LEU A 72 7.46 8.48 2.47
C LEU A 72 8.26 7.25 2.03
N LEU A 73 7.80 6.55 1.00
CA LEU A 73 8.51 5.41 0.41
C LEU A 73 9.90 5.82 -0.06
N LYS A 74 10.02 6.94 -0.78
CA LYS A 74 11.29 7.49 -1.23
C LYS A 74 12.21 7.86 -0.05
N ALA A 75 11.66 8.45 1.01
CA ALA A 75 12.43 8.84 2.20
C ALA A 75 12.91 7.64 3.02
N LYS A 76 12.13 6.55 3.09
CA LYS A 76 12.40 5.38 3.94
C LYS A 76 13.15 4.26 3.20
N ARG A 77 12.81 3.98 1.94
CA ARG A 77 13.45 2.93 1.12
C ARG A 77 14.51 3.45 0.15
N GLY A 78 14.55 4.75 -0.13
CA GLY A 78 15.63 5.37 -0.92
C GLY A 78 15.66 5.03 -2.42
N GLY A 79 14.79 4.14 -2.91
CA GLY A 79 14.73 3.71 -4.30
C GLY A 79 13.29 3.43 -4.73
N TRP A 80 12.93 3.95 -5.90
CA TRP A 80 11.67 3.67 -6.57
C TRP A 80 11.70 2.23 -7.10
N PRO A 81 10.58 1.47 -7.10
CA PRO A 81 10.59 0.13 -7.69
C PRO A 81 10.71 0.28 -9.21
N GLU A 82 11.89 -0.05 -9.73
CA GLU A 82 12.17 -0.09 -11.16
C GLU A 82 11.33 -1.21 -11.80
N ARG A 83 10.75 -0.88 -12.97
CA ARG A 83 9.68 -1.57 -13.70
C ARG A 83 9.88 -3.06 -13.96
#